data_AF-A0A150JBB1-F1
#
_entry.id   AF-A0A150JBB1-F1
#
_cell.length_a   1.000
_cell.length_b   1.000
_cell.length_c   1.000
_cell.angle_alpha   90.00
_cell.angle_beta   90.00
_cell.angle_gamma   90.00
#
_symmetry.space_group_name_H-M   'P 1'
#
loop_
_entity.id
_entity.type
_entity.pdbx_description
1 polymer ?
#
loop_
_entity_poly.entity_id
_entity_poly.type
_entity_poly.pdbx_seq_one_letter_code
_entity_poly.pdbx_strand_id
1 'polypeptide(L)'
;MIGKAKSLIKLMRLEFYSMPFIVYSLGTLISFKYNDFFILKNYIVGYFILFLIEVATVLTNEYYDIEADKLNKNVKRFTGGSRMLVENKISIKELKIIILFVIICLIILSPYLFFVTSYSKQVIFLLGQFRIH
;
A
#
# COMPACT_ATOMS: atom_id res chain seq x y z
N MET A 1 -9.70 11.99 -24.70
CA MET A 1 -9.37 12.40 -23.32
C MET A 1 -9.56 11.21 -22.40
N ILE A 2 -8.54 10.82 -21.62
CA ILE A 2 -8.72 9.86 -20.53
C ILE A 2 -9.40 10.60 -19.38
N GLY A 3 -10.50 10.05 -18.84
CA GLY A 3 -11.22 10.64 -17.71
C GLY A 3 -10.38 10.60 -16.43
N LYS A 4 -10.62 11.54 -15.52
CA LYS A 4 -9.85 11.72 -14.27
C LYS A 4 -9.79 10.43 -13.42
N ALA A 5 -10.88 9.69 -13.34
CA ALA A 5 -10.93 8.40 -12.65
C ALA A 5 -9.95 7.37 -13.25
N LYS A 6 -9.84 7.30 -14.57
CA LYS A 6 -8.92 6.38 -15.25
C LYS A 6 -7.45 6.79 -15.05
N SER A 7 -7.17 8.09 -14.94
CA SER A 7 -5.84 8.57 -14.55
C SER A 7 -5.48 8.15 -13.13
N LEU A 8 -6.42 8.22 -12.18
CA LEU A 8 -6.19 7.76 -10.80
C LEU A 8 -5.91 6.25 -10.73
N ILE A 9 -6.70 5.44 -11.44
CA ILE A 9 -6.47 3.98 -11.49
C ILE A 9 -5.08 3.66 -12.05
N LYS A 10 -4.66 4.37 -13.10
CA LYS A 10 -3.33 4.18 -13.70
C LYS A 10 -2.22 4.61 -12.74
N LEU A 11 -2.43 5.69 -11.99
CA LEU A 11 -1.49 6.21 -10.99
C LEU A 11 -1.27 5.20 -9.85
N MET A 12 -2.30 4.44 -9.47
CA MET A 12 -2.20 3.43 -8.41
C MET A 12 -1.37 2.20 -8.79
N ARG A 13 -1.13 1.97 -10.09
CA ARG A 13 -0.34 0.83 -10.63
C ARG A 13 -0.72 -0.52 -10.02
N LEU A 14 -2.01 -0.86 -10.16
CA LEU A 14 -2.63 -2.05 -9.55
C LEU A 14 -1.95 -3.39 -9.90
N GLU A 15 -1.08 -3.41 -10.92
CA GLU A 15 -0.29 -4.57 -11.29
C GLU A 15 0.61 -5.10 -10.16
N PHE A 16 1.08 -4.23 -9.25
CA PHE A 16 1.97 -4.62 -8.15
C PHE A 16 1.25 -5.32 -6.99
N TYR A 17 -0.08 -5.30 -6.94
CA TYR A 17 -0.87 -5.67 -5.77
C TYR A 17 -1.14 -7.17 -5.69
N SER A 18 -0.88 -7.89 -6.78
CA SER A 18 -1.00 -9.35 -6.85
C SER A 18 -0.09 -10.04 -5.84
N MET A 19 1.17 -9.61 -5.74
CA MET A 19 2.15 -10.22 -4.82
C MET A 19 1.82 -9.97 -3.34
N PRO A 20 1.59 -8.72 -2.88
CA PRO A 20 1.16 -8.47 -1.51
C PRO A 20 -0.12 -9.22 -1.13
N PHE A 21 -1.10 -9.31 -2.04
CA PHE A 21 -2.32 -10.08 -1.81
C PHE A 21 -2.02 -11.57 -1.57
N ILE A 22 -1.26 -12.21 -2.46
CA ILE A 22 -0.92 -13.63 -2.34
C ILE A 22 -0.18 -13.91 -1.03
N VAL A 23 0.83 -13.10 -0.71
CA VAL A 23 1.63 -13.27 0.52
C VAL A 23 0.77 -13.08 1.77
N TYR A 24 -0.12 -12.08 1.78
CA TYR A 24 -1.03 -11.82 2.90
C TYR A 24 -2.04 -12.94 3.09
N SER A 25 -2.67 -13.41 2.01
CA SER A 25 -3.60 -14.53 2.05
C SER A 25 -2.91 -15.82 2.50
N LEU A 26 -1.69 -16.09 2.03
CA LEU A 26 -0.92 -17.24 2.45
C LEU A 26 -0.58 -17.17 3.95
N GLY A 27 -0.13 -16.02 4.44
CA GLY A 27 0.11 -15.79 5.87
C GLY A 27 -1.14 -16.01 6.71
N THR A 28 -2.30 -15.57 6.20
CA THR A 28 -3.60 -15.80 6.85
C THR A 28 -3.96 -17.28 6.90
N LEU A 29 -3.78 -18.03 5.81
CA LEU A 29 -4.03 -19.48 5.77
C LEU A 29 -3.14 -20.25 6.74
N ILE A 30 -1.86 -19.89 6.81
CA ILE A 30 -0.91 -20.47 7.75
C ILE A 30 -1.36 -20.19 9.19
N SER A 31 -1.70 -18.93 9.49
CA SER A 31 -2.20 -18.54 10.82
C SER A 31 -3.48 -19.28 11.21
N PHE A 32 -4.42 -19.42 10.27
CA PHE A 32 -5.66 -20.17 10.49
C PHE A 32 -5.38 -21.63 10.85
N LYS A 33 -4.45 -22.28 10.13
CA LYS A 33 -4.06 -23.68 10.41
C LYS A 33 -3.47 -23.89 11.81
N TYR A 34 -2.80 -22.89 12.38
CA TYR A 34 -2.16 -23.03 13.71
C TYR A 34 -3.06 -22.59 14.88
N ASN A 35 -4.06 -21.75 14.63
CA ASN A 35 -4.89 -21.17 15.69
C ASN A 35 -6.36 -21.62 15.62
N ASP A 36 -6.76 -22.34 14.56
CA ASP A 36 -8.15 -22.73 14.24
C ASP A 36 -9.16 -21.57 14.34
N PHE A 37 -8.68 -20.34 14.14
CA PHE A 37 -9.42 -19.10 14.34
C PHE A 37 -9.29 -18.20 13.12
N PHE A 38 -10.42 -17.82 12.54
CA PHE A 38 -10.48 -16.92 11.40
C PHE A 38 -11.65 -15.95 11.53
N ILE A 39 -11.35 -14.66 11.44
CA ILE A 39 -12.37 -13.60 11.38
C ILE A 39 -12.23 -12.88 10.04
N LEU A 40 -13.21 -13.08 9.16
CA LEU A 40 -13.25 -12.46 7.83
C LEU A 40 -13.11 -10.93 7.88
N LYS A 41 -13.76 -10.28 8.85
CA LYS A 41 -13.65 -8.83 9.06
C LYS A 41 -12.19 -8.38 9.26
N ASN A 42 -11.42 -9.10 10.07
CA ASN A 42 -10.04 -8.75 10.36
C ASN A 42 -9.13 -8.98 9.16
N TYR A 43 -9.38 -10.06 8.41
CA TYR A 43 -8.70 -10.33 7.15
C TYR A 43 -8.93 -9.20 6.13
N ILE A 44 -10.19 -8.77 5.93
CA ILE A 44 -10.51 -7.69 5.00
C ILE A 44 -9.87 -6.36 5.43
N VAL A 45 -9.95 -6.01 6.72
CA VAL A 45 -9.35 -4.76 7.22
C VAL A 45 -7.82 -4.79 7.11
N GLY A 46 -7.19 -5.93 7.45
CA GLY A 46 -5.74 -6.06 7.33
C GLY A 46 -5.26 -6.04 5.88
N TYR A 47 -5.98 -6.69 4.97
CA TYR A 47 -5.69 -6.57 3.53
C TYR A 47 -5.87 -5.14 3.04
N PHE A 48 -6.91 -4.43 3.49
CA PHE A 48 -7.13 -3.05 3.10
C PHE A 48 -6.02 -2.11 3.58
N ILE A 49 -5.49 -2.33 4.79
CA ILE A 49 -4.29 -1.60 5.27
C ILE A 49 -3.09 -1.91 4.39
N LEU A 50 -2.83 -3.19 4.07
CA LEU A 50 -1.75 -3.57 3.17
C LEU A 50 -1.89 -2.92 1.78
N PHE A 51 -3.11 -2.91 1.24
CA PHE A 51 -3.44 -2.23 0.00
C PHE A 51 -3.09 -0.73 0.07
N LEU A 52 -3.49 -0.05 1.15
CA LEU A 52 -3.18 1.37 1.34
C LEU A 52 -1.67 1.64 1.50
N ILE A 53 -0.92 0.74 2.14
CA ILE A 53 0.54 0.82 2.20
C ILE A 53 1.14 0.75 0.79
N GLU A 54 0.69 -0.19 -0.03
CA GLU A 54 1.15 -0.32 -1.43
C GLU A 54 0.79 0.92 -2.26
N VAL A 55 -0.42 1.46 -2.10
CA VAL A 55 -0.81 2.74 -2.72
C VAL A 55 0.15 3.85 -2.30
N ALA A 56 0.42 4.00 -1.00
CA ALA A 56 1.32 5.03 -0.50
C ALA A 56 2.73 4.89 -1.09
N THR A 57 3.25 3.66 -1.17
CA THR A 57 4.56 3.36 -1.77
C THR A 57 4.59 3.76 -3.24
N VAL A 58 3.63 3.31 -4.04
CA VAL A 58 3.57 3.62 -5.48
C VAL A 58 3.45 5.12 -5.72
N LEU A 59 2.58 5.82 -4.99
CA LEU A 59 2.39 7.26 -5.15
C LEU A 59 3.63 8.06 -4.73
N THR A 60 4.32 7.60 -3.70
CA THR A 60 5.58 8.19 -3.24
C THR A 60 6.67 8.02 -4.30
N ASN A 61 6.79 6.83 -4.89
CA ASN A 61 7.72 6.59 -6.00
C ASN A 61 7.40 7.51 -7.19
N GLU A 62 6.12 7.63 -7.57
CA GLU A 62 5.69 8.55 -8.64
C GLU A 62 6.06 10.01 -8.35
N TYR A 63 6.12 10.44 -7.07
CA TYR A 63 6.53 11.80 -6.69
C TYR A 63 8.03 12.02 -6.81
N TYR A 64 8.84 11.07 -6.33
CA TYR A 64 10.30 11.21 -6.30
C TYR A 64 10.93 10.94 -7.67
N ASP A 65 10.34 10.07 -8.49
CA ASP A 65 10.90 9.65 -9.77
C ASP A 65 10.49 10.55 -10.95
N ILE A 66 9.74 11.64 -10.73
CA ILE A 66 9.21 12.52 -11.80
C ILE A 66 10.29 12.92 -12.81
N GLU A 67 11.46 13.37 -12.34
CA GLU A 67 12.53 13.85 -13.22
C GLU A 67 13.18 12.70 -13.99
N ALA A 68 13.39 11.54 -13.35
CA ALA A 68 13.90 10.35 -14.01
C ALA A 68 12.92 9.82 -15.07
N ASP A 69 11.63 9.83 -14.76
CA ASP A 69 10.57 9.40 -15.66
C ASP A 69 10.44 10.32 -16.87
N LYS A 70 10.56 11.65 -16.70
CA LYS A 70 10.58 12.60 -17.83
C LYS A 70 11.68 12.27 -18.85
N LEU A 71 12.85 11.86 -18.38
CA LEU A 71 14.00 11.53 -19.22
C LEU A 71 13.88 10.15 -19.90
N ASN A 72 13.05 9.26 -19.36
CA ASN A 72 12.91 7.91 -19.87
C ASN A 72 12.07 7.88 -21.16
N LYS A 73 12.75 7.64 -22.30
CA LYS A 73 12.14 7.50 -23.63
C LYS A 73 11.58 6.09 -23.89
N ASN A 74 11.99 5.09 -23.12
CA ASN A 74 11.63 3.67 -23.31
C ASN A 74 10.73 3.18 -22.17
N VAL A 75 9.54 3.77 -22.06
CA VAL A 75 8.55 3.40 -21.05
C VAL A 75 8.07 1.96 -21.30
N LYS A 76 8.12 1.12 -20.26
CA LYS A 76 7.56 -0.23 -20.27
C LYS A 76 6.51 -0.34 -19.16
N ARG A 77 5.80 -1.46 -19.13
CA ARG A 77 4.74 -1.71 -18.12
C ARG A 77 5.18 -1.48 -16.67
N PHE A 78 6.45 -1.78 -16.35
CA PHE A 78 6.98 -1.65 -14.99
C PHE A 78 7.97 -0.50 -14.80
N THR A 79 8.38 0.19 -15.88
CA THR A 79 9.45 1.20 -15.85
C THR A 79 9.01 2.50 -16.50
N GLY A 80 9.38 3.64 -15.92
CA GLY A 80 9.03 4.96 -16.45
C GLY A 80 7.74 5.58 -15.88
N GLY A 81 7.28 5.05 -14.73
CA GLY A 81 6.10 5.53 -14.00
C GLY A 81 4.76 5.31 -14.71
N SER A 82 3.67 5.80 -14.10
CA SER A 82 2.31 5.78 -14.66
C SER A 82 2.14 6.74 -15.84
N ARG A 83 3.08 7.68 -15.99
CA ARG A 83 3.06 8.85 -16.89
C ARG A 83 2.02 9.91 -16.56
N MET A 84 1.19 9.73 -15.53
CA MET A 84 0.11 10.68 -15.23
C MET A 84 0.61 12.04 -14.78
N LEU A 85 1.74 12.09 -14.07
CA LEU A 85 2.41 13.34 -13.71
C LEU A 85 3.20 13.94 -14.89
N VAL A 86 3.91 13.10 -15.65
CA VAL A 86 4.70 13.55 -16.81
C VAL A 86 3.82 14.13 -17.92
N GLU A 87 2.63 13.55 -18.15
CA GLU A 87 1.65 14.02 -19.13
C GLU A 87 0.71 15.12 -18.60
N ASN A 88 0.99 15.66 -17.40
CA ASN A 88 0.15 16.67 -16.72
C ASN A 88 -1.33 16.27 -16.61
N LYS A 89 -1.63 14.96 -16.49
CA LYS A 89 -2.99 14.46 -16.23
C LYS A 89 -3.37 14.55 -14.77
N ILE A 90 -2.38 14.55 -13.89
CA ILE A 90 -2.49 14.76 -12.45
C ILE A 90 -1.40 15.75 -12.04
N SER A 91 -1.78 16.79 -11.32
CA SER A 91 -0.84 17.77 -10.80
C SER A 91 -0.10 17.26 -9.56
N ILE A 92 1.09 17.80 -9.29
CA ILE A 92 1.86 17.47 -8.06
C ILE A 92 1.05 17.79 -6.80
N LYS A 93 0.26 18.88 -6.82
CA LYS A 93 -0.61 19.25 -5.69
C LYS A 93 -1.67 18.19 -5.44
N GLU A 94 -2.32 17.69 -6.49
CA GLU A 94 -3.30 16.61 -6.38
C GLU A 94 -2.65 15.32 -5.87
N LEU A 95 -1.47 14.96 -6.38
CA LEU A 95 -0.73 13.79 -5.89
C LEU A 95 -0.46 13.89 -4.38
N LYS A 96 0.03 15.03 -3.89
CA LYS A 96 0.29 15.24 -2.45
C LYS A 96 -0.99 15.12 -1.61
N ILE A 97 -2.12 15.62 -2.10
CA ILE A 97 -3.41 15.47 -1.42
C ILE A 97 -3.82 14.01 -1.35
N ILE A 98 -3.66 13.25 -2.44
CA ILE A 98 -3.98 11.82 -2.48
C ILE A 98 -3.08 11.05 -1.51
N ILE A 99 -1.77 11.31 -1.50
CA ILE A 99 -0.82 10.69 -0.55
C ILE A 99 -1.24 10.99 0.89
N LEU A 100 -1.52 12.27 1.21
CA LEU A 100 -1.96 12.66 2.54
C LEU A 100 -3.25 11.95 2.96
N PHE A 101 -4.22 11.85 2.05
CA PHE A 101 -5.47 11.12 2.29
C PHE A 101 -5.21 9.64 2.60
N VAL A 102 -4.36 8.97 1.81
CA VAL A 102 -4.00 7.56 2.03
C VAL A 102 -3.30 7.37 3.38
N ILE A 103 -2.38 8.26 3.74
CA ILE A 103 -1.69 8.22 5.05
C ILE A 103 -2.68 8.42 6.20
N ILE A 104 -3.61 9.36 6.08
CA ILE A 104 -4.66 9.57 7.10
C ILE A 104 -5.52 8.31 7.25
N CYS A 105 -5.93 7.68 6.14
CA CYS A 105 -6.66 6.41 6.18
C CYS A 105 -5.87 5.31 6.90
N LEU A 106 -4.56 5.20 6.65
CA LEU A 106 -3.69 4.25 7.35
C LEU A 106 -3.64 4.53 8.85
N ILE A 107 -3.46 5.78 9.26
CA ILE A 107 -3.41 6.18 10.67
C ILE A 107 -4.74 5.89 11.38
N ILE A 108 -5.88 6.07 10.70
CA ILE A 108 -7.20 5.80 11.28
C ILE A 108 -7.49 4.30 11.40
N LEU A 109 -7.06 3.50 10.41
CA LEU A 109 -7.33 2.07 10.37
C LEU A 109 -6.38 1.24 11.24
N SER A 110 -5.13 1.69 11.41
CA SER A 110 -4.12 0.95 12.18
C SER A 110 -4.51 0.67 13.64
N PRO A 111 -5.13 1.62 14.38
CA PRO A 111 -5.64 1.38 15.74
C PRO A 111 -6.63 0.22 15.81
N TYR A 112 -7.49 0.04 14.80
CA TYR A 112 -8.45 -1.07 14.80
C TYR A 112 -7.74 -2.43 14.88
N LEU A 113 -6.69 -2.62 14.07
CA LEU A 113 -5.90 -3.85 14.16
C LEU A 113 -5.22 -3.96 15.52
N PHE A 114 -4.65 -2.87 16.05
CA PHE A 114 -4.02 -2.88 17.37
C PHE A 114 -4.96 -3.40 18.47
N PHE A 115 -6.22 -2.94 18.50
CA PHE A 115 -7.20 -3.38 19.50
C PHE A 115 -7.67 -4.82 19.32
N VAL A 116 -7.74 -5.30 18.08
CA VAL A 116 -8.26 -6.65 17.79
C VAL A 116 -7.15 -7.71 17.87
N THR A 117 -5.89 -7.30 17.82
CA THR A 117 -4.76 -8.22 17.92
C THR A 117 -4.48 -8.54 19.39
N SER A 118 -4.87 -9.74 19.83
CA SER A 118 -4.30 -10.32 21.05
C SER A 118 -2.88 -10.78 20.71
N TYR A 119 -1.89 -9.95 21.02
CA TYR A 119 -0.51 -10.32 20.78
C TYR A 119 -0.16 -11.57 21.59
N SER A 120 0.39 -12.60 20.95
CA SER A 120 1.04 -13.67 21.71
C SER A 120 2.22 -13.08 22.47
N LYS A 121 2.57 -13.65 23.63
CA LYS A 121 3.73 -13.22 24.42
C LYS A 121 5.01 -13.18 23.57
N GLN A 122 5.12 -14.04 22.54
CA GLN A 122 6.27 -14.03 21.62
C GLN A 122 6.30 -12.80 20.70
N VAL A 123 5.16 -12.31 20.24
CA VAL A 123 5.10 -11.10 19.37
C VAL A 123 5.41 -9.85 20.19
N ILE A 124 4.89 -9.73 21.42
CA ILE A 124 5.28 -8.64 22.33
C ILE A 124 6.77 -8.71 22.67
N PHE A 125 7.29 -9.92 22.91
CA PHE A 125 8.72 -10.13 23.19
C PHE A 125 9.58 -9.68 22.01
N LEU A 126 9.26 -10.08 20.77
CA LEU A 126 9.97 -9.66 19.56
C LEU A 126 9.88 -8.14 19.31
N LEU A 127 8.71 -7.52 19.51
CA LEU A 127 8.54 -6.07 19.39
C LEU A 127 9.26 -5.30 20.52
N GLY A 128 9.34 -5.89 21.71
CA GLY A 128 10.04 -5.35 22.87
C GLY A 128 11.56 -5.40 22.77
N GLN A 129 12.11 -6.30 21.94
CA GLN A 129 13.57 -6.37 21.69
C GLN A 129 14.09 -5.21 20.83
N PHE A 130 13.22 -4.43 20.17
CA PHE A 130 13.63 -3.20 19.49
C PHE A 130 13.79 -2.00 20.44
N ARG A 131 13.75 -2.22 21.76
CA ARG A 131 14.04 -1.19 22.77
C ARG A 131 15.49 -1.35 23.27
N ILE A 132 16.35 -0.44 22.79
CA ILE A 132 17.69 -0.04 23.30
C ILE A 132 18.86 -0.93 22.85
N HIS A 133 19.54 -0.49 21.79
CA HIS A 133 20.97 -0.18 21.87
C HIS A 133 21.17 1.27 21.43
#